data_AF-A0A0G0FJV6-F1
#
_entry.id   AF-A0A0G0FJV6-F1
#
_cell.length_a   1.000
_cell.length_b   1.000
_cell.length_c   1.000
_cell.angle_alpha   90.00
_cell.angle_beta   90.00
_cell.angle_gamma   90.00
#
_symmetry.space_group_name_H-M   'P 1'
#
loop_
_entity.id
_entity.type
_entity.pdbx_description
1 polymer ?
#
loop_
_entity_poly.entity_id
_entity_poly.type
_entity_poly.pdbx_seq_one_letter_code
_entity_poly.pdbx_strand_id
1 'polypeptide(L)'
;MKELKAKREAAREALGAKREEVKEEIEKKREEIKLKREEIKTEIEIKREELKQKMQNLRESIKEEKDKVKAQIKENRIIGRENALRVFDNVIARLNLLKEKVSAQIIKLEAKGVDTIEAESLTAEAETKLDAAKAKIIEINALLAVSTNEISAENKTKLKTLRDETQVLIKDARNALKDAIKSLRDAVKAKREAMKSETTETNETENETTN
;
A
#
# COMPACT_ATOMS: atom_id res chain seq x y z
N MET A 1 51.23 5.96 13.29
CA MET A 1 49.99 6.26 14.06
C MET A 1 49.20 7.45 13.50
N LYS A 2 49.82 8.61 13.21
CA LYS A 2 49.12 9.80 12.65
C LYS A 2 48.52 9.59 11.24
N GLU A 3 49.26 8.98 10.31
CA GLU A 3 48.77 8.75 8.93
C GLU A 3 47.59 7.78 8.85
N LEU A 4 47.51 6.80 9.75
CA LEU A 4 46.43 5.82 9.78
C LEU A 4 45.13 6.41 10.34
N LYS A 5 45.23 7.41 11.24
CA LYS A 5 44.08 8.22 11.69
C LYS A 5 43.60 9.14 10.55
N ALA A 6 44.49 9.85 9.88
CA ALA A 6 44.14 10.73 8.76
C ALA A 6 43.47 9.97 7.60
N LYS A 7 43.97 8.77 7.25
CA LYS A 7 43.33 7.91 6.23
C LYS A 7 41.95 7.39 6.66
N ARG A 8 41.74 7.11 7.95
CA ARG A 8 40.42 6.71 8.47
C ARG A 8 39.42 7.86 8.49
N GLU A 9 39.89 9.06 8.77
CA GLU A 9 39.08 10.29 8.82
C GLU A 9 38.63 10.69 7.40
N ALA A 10 39.57 10.72 6.45
CA ALA A 10 39.26 10.92 5.03
C ALA A 10 38.34 9.84 4.45
N ALA A 11 38.51 8.57 4.85
CA ALA A 11 37.59 7.50 4.46
C ALA A 11 36.19 7.67 5.06
N ARG A 12 36.09 8.18 6.29
CA ARG A 12 34.80 8.49 6.95
C ARG A 12 34.07 9.65 6.27
N GLU A 13 34.79 10.71 5.92
CA GLU A 13 34.23 11.85 5.20
C GLU A 13 33.78 11.45 3.79
N ALA A 14 34.59 10.69 3.05
CA ALA A 14 34.22 10.18 1.74
C ALA A 14 33.01 9.21 1.80
N LEU A 15 32.88 8.40 2.86
CA LEU A 15 31.70 7.57 3.11
C LEU A 15 30.49 8.39 3.52
N GLY A 16 30.67 9.47 4.30
CA GLY A 16 29.60 10.41 4.66
C GLY A 16 29.05 11.11 3.43
N ALA A 17 29.91 11.69 2.60
CA ALA A 17 29.52 12.34 1.35
C ALA A 17 28.78 11.39 0.40
N LYS A 18 29.28 10.15 0.21
CA LYS A 18 28.58 9.14 -0.59
C LYS A 18 27.22 8.72 0.01
N ARG A 19 27.08 8.72 1.33
CA ARG A 19 25.79 8.43 1.98
C ARG A 19 24.80 9.56 1.76
N GLU A 20 25.23 10.81 1.84
CA GLU A 20 24.40 11.99 1.56
C GLU A 20 23.97 12.02 0.08
N GLU A 21 24.88 11.79 -0.87
CA GLU A 21 24.55 11.70 -2.31
C GLU A 21 23.53 10.58 -2.60
N VAL A 22 23.73 9.40 -2.00
CA VAL A 22 22.80 8.27 -2.15
C VAL A 22 21.44 8.59 -1.52
N LYS A 23 21.40 9.31 -0.39
CA LYS A 23 20.13 9.76 0.20
C LYS A 23 19.38 10.72 -0.73
N GLU A 24 20.07 11.71 -1.29
CA GLU A 24 19.45 12.67 -2.22
C GLU A 24 18.95 11.98 -3.50
N GLU A 25 19.70 11.04 -4.07
CA GLU A 25 19.23 10.27 -5.23
C GLU A 25 18.01 9.40 -4.88
N ILE A 26 18.00 8.80 -3.70
CA ILE A 26 16.84 8.04 -3.20
C ILE A 26 15.64 8.97 -3.04
N GLU A 27 15.82 10.17 -2.50
CA GLU A 27 14.76 11.14 -2.28
C GLU A 27 14.16 11.63 -3.60
N LYS A 28 14.99 11.96 -4.59
CA LYS A 28 14.52 12.30 -5.95
C LYS A 28 13.74 11.16 -6.60
N LYS A 29 14.26 9.92 -6.51
CA LYS A 29 13.54 8.74 -7.02
C LYS A 29 12.22 8.52 -6.28
N ARG A 30 12.14 8.82 -4.99
CA ARG A 30 10.89 8.75 -4.21
C ARG A 30 9.87 9.76 -4.70
N GLU A 31 10.27 11.00 -4.98
CA GLU A 31 9.38 12.04 -5.51
C GLU A 31 8.85 11.68 -6.91
N GLU A 32 9.72 11.23 -7.81
CA GLU A 32 9.29 10.79 -9.15
C GLU A 32 8.31 9.61 -9.09
N ILE A 33 8.56 8.64 -8.20
CA ILE A 33 7.64 7.52 -7.98
C ILE A 33 6.32 8.02 -7.41
N LYS A 34 6.33 9.00 -6.52
CA LYS A 34 5.13 9.57 -5.92
C LYS A 34 4.26 10.26 -6.97
N LEU A 35 4.85 11.07 -7.85
CA LEU A 35 4.12 11.72 -8.95
C LEU A 35 3.49 10.70 -9.90
N LYS A 36 4.26 9.71 -10.36
CA LYS A 36 3.73 8.62 -11.21
C LYS A 36 2.60 7.85 -10.52
N ARG A 37 2.69 7.67 -9.20
CA ARG A 37 1.61 7.04 -8.42
C ARG A 37 0.35 7.89 -8.37
N GLU A 38 0.47 9.20 -8.24
CA GLU A 38 -0.69 10.10 -8.26
C GLU A 38 -1.36 10.10 -9.63
N GLU A 39 -0.59 10.16 -10.72
CA GLU A 39 -1.12 10.02 -12.09
C GLU A 39 -1.89 8.70 -12.26
N ILE A 40 -1.27 7.57 -11.90
CA ILE A 40 -1.92 6.25 -11.97
C ILE A 40 -3.21 6.22 -11.14
N LYS A 41 -3.23 6.82 -9.94
CA LYS A 41 -4.43 6.90 -9.11
C LYS A 41 -5.55 7.68 -9.81
N THR A 42 -5.24 8.82 -10.41
CA THR A 42 -6.24 9.61 -11.13
C THR A 42 -6.81 8.86 -12.34
N GLU A 43 -5.97 8.19 -13.13
CA GLU A 43 -6.44 7.36 -14.25
C GLU A 43 -7.34 6.21 -13.80
N ILE A 44 -6.98 5.56 -12.68
CA ILE A 44 -7.77 4.50 -12.05
C ILE A 44 -9.15 5.06 -11.65
N GLU A 45 -9.20 6.24 -11.04
CA GLU A 45 -10.46 6.86 -10.61
C GLU A 45 -11.37 7.20 -11.80
N ILE A 46 -10.82 7.78 -12.87
CA ILE A 46 -11.56 8.11 -14.10
C ILE A 46 -12.17 6.84 -14.72
N LYS A 47 -11.35 5.81 -14.98
CA LYS A 47 -11.81 4.54 -15.57
C LYS A 47 -12.87 3.87 -14.70
N ARG A 48 -12.74 3.97 -13.38
CA ARG A 48 -13.71 3.40 -12.46
C ARG A 48 -15.05 4.10 -12.53
N GLU A 49 -15.08 5.42 -12.66
CA GLU A 49 -16.31 6.18 -12.79
C GLU A 49 -17.00 5.92 -14.13
N GLU A 50 -16.25 5.87 -15.23
CA GLU A 50 -16.78 5.47 -16.55
C GLU A 50 -17.44 4.09 -16.53
N LEU A 51 -16.82 3.11 -15.85
CA LEU A 51 -17.36 1.75 -15.76
C LEU A 51 -18.59 1.68 -14.85
N LYS A 52 -18.67 2.50 -13.79
CA LYS A 52 -19.90 2.62 -12.99
C LYS A 52 -21.06 3.14 -13.83
N GLN A 53 -20.82 4.15 -14.65
CA GLN A 53 -21.83 4.68 -15.56
C GLN A 53 -22.29 3.62 -16.56
N LYS A 54 -21.36 2.85 -17.15
CA LYS A 54 -21.73 1.72 -18.02
C LYS A 54 -22.60 0.69 -17.32
N MET A 55 -22.31 0.38 -16.05
CA MET A 55 -23.13 -0.56 -15.28
C MET A 55 -24.51 0.00 -14.92
N GLN A 56 -24.60 1.30 -14.63
CA GLN A 56 -25.87 1.97 -14.44
C GLN A 56 -26.72 1.96 -15.73
N ASN A 57 -26.13 2.27 -16.88
CA ASN A 57 -26.80 2.20 -18.17
C ASN A 57 -27.29 0.77 -18.46
N LEU A 58 -26.49 -0.25 -18.09
CA LEU A 58 -26.87 -1.64 -18.22
C LEU A 58 -28.11 -1.96 -17.36
N ARG A 59 -28.18 -1.42 -16.14
CA ARG A 59 -29.34 -1.55 -15.25
C ARG A 59 -30.59 -0.85 -15.80
N GLU A 60 -30.42 0.32 -16.41
CA GLU A 60 -31.53 1.05 -17.05
C GLU A 60 -32.07 0.29 -18.25
N SER A 61 -31.20 -0.31 -19.08
CA SER A 61 -31.61 -1.14 -20.24
C SER A 61 -32.47 -2.35 -19.86
N ILE A 62 -32.38 -2.84 -18.62
CA ILE A 62 -33.23 -3.95 -18.13
C ILE A 62 -34.67 -3.49 -17.93
N LYS A 63 -34.91 -2.22 -17.58
CA LYS A 63 -36.27 -1.69 -17.36
C LYS A 63 -37.11 -1.69 -18.64
N GLU A 64 -36.45 -1.74 -19.80
CA GLU A 64 -37.09 -1.81 -21.12
C GLU A 64 -37.50 -3.24 -21.50
N GLU A 65 -37.03 -4.26 -20.77
CA GLU A 65 -37.36 -5.67 -21.01
C GLU A 65 -38.80 -5.99 -20.58
N LYS A 66 -39.65 -6.36 -21.55
CA LYS A 66 -41.08 -6.67 -21.30
C LYS A 66 -41.29 -8.03 -20.64
N ASP A 67 -40.37 -8.97 -20.86
CA ASP A 67 -40.42 -10.30 -20.25
C ASP A 67 -39.90 -10.23 -18.81
N LYS A 68 -40.83 -10.32 -17.84
CA LYS A 68 -40.53 -10.22 -16.41
C LYS A 68 -39.52 -11.26 -15.93
N VAL A 69 -39.54 -12.47 -16.49
CA VAL A 69 -38.61 -13.54 -16.10
C VAL A 69 -37.21 -13.23 -16.61
N LYS A 70 -37.08 -12.80 -17.88
CA LYS A 70 -35.79 -12.38 -18.42
C LYS A 70 -35.26 -11.13 -17.72
N ALA A 71 -36.11 -10.17 -17.39
CA ALA A 71 -35.74 -8.98 -16.64
C ALA A 71 -35.16 -9.35 -15.27
N GLN A 72 -35.83 -10.23 -14.50
CA GLN A 72 -35.35 -10.71 -13.21
C GLN A 72 -34.02 -11.46 -13.30
N ILE A 73 -33.82 -12.31 -14.33
CA ILE A 73 -32.56 -13.02 -14.53
C ILE A 73 -31.41 -12.03 -14.80
N LYS A 74 -31.63 -11.04 -15.66
CA LYS A 74 -30.64 -10.01 -15.96
C LYS A 74 -30.34 -9.15 -14.73
N GLU A 75 -31.36 -8.77 -13.98
CA GLU A 75 -31.23 -7.97 -12.76
C GLU A 75 -30.41 -8.70 -11.69
N ASN A 76 -30.76 -9.95 -11.37
CA ASN A 76 -30.01 -10.77 -10.42
C ASN A 76 -28.54 -10.94 -10.85
N ARG A 77 -28.29 -11.02 -12.16
CA ARG A 77 -26.93 -11.11 -12.68
C ARG A 77 -26.15 -9.81 -12.50
N ILE A 78 -26.76 -8.65 -12.75
CA ILE A 78 -26.11 -7.34 -12.49
C ILE A 78 -25.86 -7.17 -10.99
N ILE A 79 -26.85 -7.44 -10.15
CA ILE A 79 -26.72 -7.33 -8.69
C ILE A 79 -25.61 -8.25 -8.16
N GLY A 80 -25.49 -9.47 -8.70
CA GLY A 80 -24.40 -10.38 -8.36
C GLY A 80 -23.02 -9.83 -8.70
N ARG A 81 -22.89 -9.16 -9.86
CA ARG A 81 -21.65 -8.50 -10.31
C ARG A 81 -21.29 -7.32 -9.41
N GLU A 82 -22.26 -6.45 -9.14
CA GLU A 82 -22.08 -5.29 -8.26
C GLU A 82 -21.68 -5.71 -6.84
N ASN A 83 -22.32 -6.74 -6.29
CA ASN A 83 -21.98 -7.26 -4.97
C ASN A 83 -20.56 -7.83 -4.92
N ALA A 84 -20.12 -8.53 -5.96
CA ALA A 84 -18.75 -9.06 -6.02
C ALA A 84 -17.71 -7.91 -6.02
N LEU A 85 -17.94 -6.86 -6.81
CA LEU A 85 -17.06 -5.68 -6.85
C LEU A 85 -17.08 -4.91 -5.52
N ARG A 86 -18.26 -4.76 -4.90
CA ARG A 86 -18.43 -4.08 -3.61
C ARG A 86 -17.61 -4.72 -2.49
N VAL A 87 -17.46 -6.05 -2.50
CA VAL A 87 -16.63 -6.75 -1.50
C VAL A 87 -15.17 -6.31 -1.61
N PHE A 88 -14.61 -6.27 -2.82
CA PHE A 88 -13.23 -5.81 -3.01
C PHE A 88 -13.04 -4.36 -2.60
N ASP A 89 -13.98 -3.49 -2.98
CA ASP A 89 -13.96 -2.07 -2.64
C ASP A 89 -13.95 -1.83 -1.14
N ASN A 90 -14.81 -2.55 -0.41
CA ASN A 90 -14.87 -2.48 1.05
C ASN A 90 -13.56 -2.93 1.71
N VAL A 91 -12.92 -3.97 1.18
CA VAL A 91 -11.65 -4.45 1.73
C VAL A 91 -10.52 -3.46 1.45
N ILE A 92 -10.46 -2.90 0.24
CA ILE A 92 -9.48 -1.85 -0.12
C ILE A 92 -9.66 -0.62 0.77
N ALA A 93 -10.90 -0.17 0.99
CA ALA A 93 -11.19 0.96 1.87
C ALA A 93 -10.68 0.72 3.31
N ARG A 94 -10.91 -0.48 3.86
CA ARG A 94 -10.42 -0.86 5.19
C ARG A 94 -8.89 -0.88 5.25
N LEU A 95 -8.23 -1.37 4.21
CA LEU A 95 -6.75 -1.41 4.14
C LEU A 95 -6.16 -0.01 3.97
N ASN A 96 -6.80 0.90 3.23
CA ASN A 96 -6.38 2.31 3.15
C ASN A 96 -6.49 2.99 4.52
N LEU A 97 -7.59 2.78 5.25
CA LEU A 97 -7.72 3.33 6.60
C LEU A 97 -6.63 2.79 7.55
N LEU A 98 -6.26 1.50 7.41
CA LEU A 98 -5.15 0.94 8.17
C LEU A 98 -3.81 1.57 7.77
N LYS A 99 -3.56 1.74 6.47
CA LYS A 99 -2.37 2.41 5.93
C LYS A 99 -2.22 3.81 6.52
N GLU A 100 -3.28 4.61 6.50
CA GLU A 100 -3.29 5.97 7.07
C GLU A 100 -2.94 5.98 8.56
N LYS A 101 -3.47 5.02 9.34
CA LYS A 101 -3.12 4.87 10.76
C LYS A 101 -1.66 4.48 10.96
N VAL A 102 -1.11 3.61 10.12
CA VAL A 102 0.31 3.22 10.17
C VAL A 102 1.19 4.42 9.80
N SER A 103 0.88 5.16 8.74
CA SER A 103 1.60 6.39 8.35
C SER A 103 1.57 7.44 9.46
N ALA A 104 0.43 7.66 10.11
CA ALA A 104 0.33 8.58 11.24
C ALA A 104 1.18 8.12 12.44
N GLN A 105 1.32 6.81 12.65
CA GLN A 105 2.15 6.26 13.70
C GLN A 105 3.65 6.35 13.37
N ILE A 106 4.04 6.14 12.12
CA ILE A 106 5.41 6.38 11.61
C ILE A 106 5.85 7.79 11.98
N ILE A 107 5.09 8.81 11.58
CA ILE A 107 5.41 10.23 11.84
C ILE A 107 5.57 10.49 13.34
N LYS A 108 4.68 9.95 14.18
CA LYS A 108 4.74 10.13 15.63
C LYS A 108 5.96 9.47 16.28
N LEU A 109 6.45 8.37 15.73
CA LEU A 109 7.59 7.62 16.25
C LEU A 109 8.91 8.17 15.72
N GLU A 110 8.93 8.61 14.46
CA GLU A 110 10.04 9.33 13.84
C GLU A 110 10.34 10.64 14.58
N ALA A 111 9.30 11.42 14.92
CA ALA A 111 9.45 12.62 15.76
C ALA A 111 9.99 12.32 17.18
N LYS A 112 9.85 11.06 17.64
CA LYS A 112 10.46 10.57 18.89
C LYS A 112 11.82 9.94 18.65
N GLY A 113 12.40 10.05 17.46
CA GLY A 113 13.69 9.50 17.03
C GLY A 113 13.76 7.97 16.99
N VAL A 114 12.63 7.29 16.74
CA VAL A 114 12.61 5.85 16.46
C VAL A 114 12.93 5.65 14.98
N ASP A 115 13.73 4.63 14.65
CA ASP A 115 13.98 4.25 13.26
C ASP A 115 12.71 3.71 12.61
N THR A 116 12.23 4.40 11.57
CA THR A 116 10.99 4.09 10.85
C THR A 116 11.21 3.63 9.41
N ILE A 117 12.46 3.49 8.97
CA ILE A 117 12.81 3.25 7.56
C ILE A 117 12.14 1.99 7.00
N GLU A 118 12.18 0.88 7.75
CA GLU A 118 11.58 -0.38 7.31
C GLU A 118 10.05 -0.29 7.27
N ALA A 119 9.43 0.36 8.27
CA ALA A 119 7.99 0.54 8.32
C ALA A 119 7.46 1.44 7.19
N GLU A 120 8.20 2.49 6.81
CA GLU A 120 7.91 3.33 5.65
C GLU A 120 7.94 2.52 4.35
N SER A 121 8.99 1.73 4.16
CA SER A 121 9.15 0.86 2.99
C SER A 121 7.98 -0.12 2.84
N LEU A 122 7.63 -0.83 3.92
CA LEU A 122 6.52 -1.78 3.94
C LEU A 122 5.16 -1.10 3.73
N THR A 123 4.99 0.14 4.23
CA THR A 123 3.77 0.93 3.98
C THR A 123 3.66 1.34 2.51
N ALA A 124 4.78 1.69 1.86
CA ALA A 124 4.83 1.99 0.44
C ALA A 124 4.61 0.74 -0.45
N GLU A 125 5.07 -0.42 -0.01
CA GLU A 125 4.77 -1.70 -0.66
C GLU A 125 3.27 -2.00 -0.61
N ALA A 126 2.66 -1.86 0.58
CA ALA A 126 1.23 -2.07 0.75
C ALA A 126 0.40 -1.16 -0.18
N GLU A 127 0.78 0.11 -0.31
CA GLU A 127 0.14 1.04 -1.25
C GLU A 127 0.23 0.55 -2.69
N THR A 128 1.41 0.13 -3.12
CA THR A 128 1.63 -0.39 -4.49
C THR A 128 0.75 -1.60 -4.78
N LYS A 129 0.62 -2.52 -3.82
CA LYS A 129 -0.23 -3.71 -3.93
C LYS A 129 -1.72 -3.34 -3.98
N LEU A 130 -2.16 -2.33 -3.23
CA LEU A 130 -3.53 -1.83 -3.27
C LEU A 130 -3.86 -1.18 -4.61
N ASP A 131 -2.95 -0.39 -5.18
CA ASP A 131 -3.16 0.24 -6.48
C ASP A 131 -3.19 -0.80 -7.61
N ALA A 132 -2.33 -1.83 -7.55
CA ALA A 132 -2.41 -2.97 -8.45
C ALA A 132 -3.75 -3.73 -8.32
N ALA A 133 -4.25 -3.92 -7.09
CA ALA A 133 -5.55 -4.55 -6.88
C ALA A 133 -6.70 -3.72 -7.49
N LYS A 134 -6.66 -2.38 -7.37
CA LYS A 134 -7.63 -1.48 -8.01
C LYS A 134 -7.61 -1.61 -9.54
N ALA A 135 -6.41 -1.68 -10.15
CA ALA A 135 -6.27 -1.87 -11.58
C ALA A 135 -6.93 -3.19 -12.04
N LYS A 136 -6.72 -4.29 -11.30
CA LYS A 136 -7.36 -5.58 -11.59
C LYS A 136 -8.88 -5.54 -11.43
N ILE A 137 -9.40 -4.81 -10.43
CA ILE A 137 -10.84 -4.60 -10.26
C ILE A 137 -11.45 -3.83 -11.43
N ILE A 138 -10.71 -2.88 -12.01
CA ILE A 138 -11.12 -2.18 -13.23
C ILE A 138 -11.22 -3.16 -14.40
N GLU A 139 -10.24 -4.05 -14.59
CA GLU A 139 -10.28 -5.08 -15.62
C GLU A 139 -11.48 -6.04 -15.43
N ILE A 140 -11.74 -6.46 -14.18
CA ILE A 140 -12.91 -7.27 -13.83
C ILE A 140 -14.19 -6.52 -14.23
N ASN A 141 -14.33 -5.26 -13.81
CA ASN A 141 -15.52 -4.47 -14.08
C ASN A 141 -15.72 -4.24 -15.59
N ALA A 142 -14.63 -3.99 -16.33
CA ALA A 142 -14.66 -3.88 -17.78
C ALA A 142 -15.22 -5.16 -18.43
N LEU A 143 -14.76 -6.34 -18.03
CA LEU A 143 -15.29 -7.62 -18.54
C LEU A 143 -16.77 -7.83 -18.17
N LEU A 144 -17.19 -7.38 -16.99
CA LEU A 144 -18.57 -7.49 -16.52
C LEU A 144 -19.52 -6.49 -17.19
N ALA A 145 -19.01 -5.36 -17.68
CA ALA A 145 -19.77 -4.31 -18.33
C ALA A 145 -20.13 -4.57 -19.80
N VAL A 146 -19.59 -5.63 -20.42
CA VAL A 146 -19.76 -5.90 -21.87
C VAL A 146 -21.13 -6.51 -22.23
N SER A 147 -21.84 -7.20 -21.32
CA SER A 147 -23.10 -7.87 -21.67
C SER A 147 -24.01 -8.18 -20.49
N THR A 148 -25.33 -8.00 -20.66
CA THR A 148 -26.37 -8.49 -19.74
C THR A 148 -26.61 -9.99 -19.84
N ASN A 149 -26.41 -10.57 -21.03
CA ASN A 149 -27.03 -11.83 -21.40
C ASN A 149 -26.18 -13.04 -21.10
N GLU A 150 -24.88 -13.02 -21.43
CA GLU A 150 -23.93 -14.10 -21.21
C GLU A 150 -22.50 -13.57 -21.14
N ILE A 151 -21.64 -14.29 -20.42
CA ILE A 151 -20.20 -14.11 -20.41
C ILE A 151 -19.61 -15.32 -21.12
N SER A 152 -18.75 -15.10 -22.12
CA SER A 152 -18.08 -16.18 -22.85
C SER A 152 -17.25 -17.07 -21.90
N ALA A 153 -17.02 -18.33 -22.28
CA ALA A 153 -16.19 -19.24 -21.48
C ALA A 153 -14.79 -18.66 -21.21
N GLU A 154 -14.20 -18.01 -22.21
CA GLU A 154 -12.91 -17.31 -22.09
C GLU A 154 -12.96 -16.20 -21.03
N ASN A 155 -13.99 -15.34 -21.07
CA ASN A 155 -14.14 -14.26 -20.10
C ASN A 155 -14.42 -14.79 -18.69
N LYS A 156 -15.12 -15.93 -18.53
CA LYS A 156 -15.29 -16.58 -17.23
C LYS A 156 -13.95 -17.01 -16.64
N THR A 157 -13.08 -17.61 -17.45
CA THR A 157 -11.73 -18.01 -17.03
C THR A 157 -10.90 -16.79 -16.64
N LYS A 158 -10.90 -15.74 -17.49
CA LYS A 158 -10.21 -14.47 -17.18
C LYS A 158 -10.70 -13.84 -15.89
N LEU A 159 -12.01 -13.78 -15.67
CA LEU A 159 -12.60 -13.25 -14.43
C LEU A 159 -12.15 -14.02 -13.19
N LYS A 160 -12.06 -15.35 -13.28
CA LYS A 160 -11.56 -16.18 -12.18
C LYS A 160 -10.10 -15.86 -11.88
N THR A 161 -9.25 -15.81 -12.90
CA THR A 161 -7.84 -15.45 -12.74
C THR A 161 -7.66 -14.06 -12.13
N LEU A 162 -8.35 -13.04 -12.67
CA LEU A 162 -8.28 -11.68 -12.16
C LEU A 162 -8.77 -11.58 -10.71
N ARG A 163 -9.82 -12.32 -10.35
CA ARG A 163 -10.32 -12.41 -8.97
C ARG A 163 -9.24 -12.98 -8.04
N ASP A 164 -8.63 -14.08 -8.43
CA ASP A 164 -7.61 -14.77 -7.63
C ASP A 164 -6.37 -13.88 -7.46
N GLU A 165 -5.92 -13.22 -8.53
CA GLU A 165 -4.84 -12.22 -8.50
C GLU A 165 -5.17 -11.04 -7.58
N THR A 166 -6.39 -10.50 -7.68
CA THR A 166 -6.87 -9.40 -6.82
C THR A 166 -6.84 -9.82 -5.34
N GLN A 167 -7.25 -11.05 -5.04
CA GLN A 167 -7.24 -11.59 -3.68
C GLN A 167 -5.82 -11.75 -3.14
N VAL A 168 -4.87 -12.20 -3.97
CA VAL A 168 -3.44 -12.28 -3.61
C VAL A 168 -2.89 -10.89 -3.32
N LEU A 169 -3.13 -9.91 -4.18
CA LEU A 169 -2.66 -8.53 -4.00
C LEU A 169 -3.21 -7.90 -2.70
N ILE A 170 -4.49 -8.11 -2.41
CA ILE A 170 -5.12 -7.66 -1.16
C ILE A 170 -4.47 -8.33 0.07
N LYS A 171 -4.16 -9.63 -0.03
CA LYS A 171 -3.49 -10.37 1.05
C LYS A 171 -2.07 -9.87 1.27
N ASP A 172 -1.32 -9.65 0.20
CA ASP A 172 0.03 -9.10 0.24
C ASP A 172 0.04 -7.71 0.87
N ALA A 173 -0.86 -6.82 0.43
CA ALA A 173 -1.01 -5.48 1.02
C ALA A 173 -1.28 -5.54 2.53
N ARG A 174 -2.17 -6.45 2.95
CA ARG A 174 -2.47 -6.66 4.37
C ARG A 174 -1.24 -7.16 5.14
N ASN A 175 -0.48 -8.09 4.57
CA ASN A 175 0.72 -8.63 5.21
C ASN A 175 1.80 -7.55 5.35
N ALA A 176 2.06 -6.77 4.30
CA ALA A 176 2.99 -5.65 4.35
C ALA A 176 2.62 -4.64 5.44
N LEU A 177 1.34 -4.28 5.59
CA LEU A 177 0.89 -3.42 6.69
C LEU A 177 1.08 -4.05 8.08
N LYS A 178 0.85 -5.36 8.20
CA LYS A 178 1.09 -6.10 9.45
C LYS A 178 2.58 -6.09 9.80
N ASP A 179 3.43 -6.29 8.82
CA ASP A 179 4.89 -6.31 9.00
C ASP A 179 5.42 -4.90 9.30
N ALA A 180 4.86 -3.86 8.70
CA ALA A 180 5.15 -2.46 9.04
C ALA A 180 4.86 -2.17 10.52
N ILE A 181 3.69 -2.62 11.02
CA ILE A 181 3.32 -2.47 12.44
C ILE A 181 4.29 -3.25 13.34
N LYS A 182 4.72 -4.44 12.91
CA LYS A 182 5.69 -5.25 13.65
C LYS A 182 7.04 -4.55 13.72
N SER A 183 7.56 -4.08 12.60
CA SER A 183 8.81 -3.32 12.50
C SER A 183 8.80 -2.09 13.43
N LEU A 184 7.72 -1.30 13.41
CA LEU A 184 7.57 -0.17 14.35
C LEU A 184 7.63 -0.59 15.82
N ARG A 185 7.01 -1.73 16.17
CA ARG A 185 7.02 -2.23 17.55
C ARG A 185 8.42 -2.64 17.97
N ASP A 186 9.15 -3.32 17.10
CA ASP A 186 10.49 -3.81 17.38
C ASP A 186 11.49 -2.63 17.44
N ALA A 187 11.36 -1.63 16.56
CA ALA A 187 12.14 -0.39 16.62
C ALA A 187 11.88 0.41 17.92
N VAL A 188 10.64 0.49 18.38
CA VAL A 188 10.30 1.13 19.67
C VAL A 188 10.94 0.38 20.86
N LYS A 189 10.97 -0.95 20.82
CA LYS A 189 11.62 -1.75 21.88
C LYS A 189 13.13 -1.51 21.89
N ALA A 190 13.77 -1.60 20.73
CA ALA A 190 15.21 -1.35 20.59
C ALA A 190 15.59 0.04 21.11
N LYS A 191 14.79 1.07 20.77
CA LYS A 191 15.02 2.42 21.31
C LYS A 191 14.89 2.49 22.83
N ARG A 192 13.90 1.82 23.42
CA ARG A 192 13.73 1.79 24.88
C ARG A 192 14.88 1.06 25.58
N GLU A 193 15.42 0.01 24.98
CA GLU A 193 16.55 -0.73 25.52
C GLU A 193 17.83 0.10 25.45
N ALA A 194 18.10 0.77 24.32
CA ALA A 194 19.23 1.69 24.20
C ALA A 194 19.16 2.84 25.21
N MET A 195 17.98 3.42 25.41
CA MET A 195 17.79 4.49 26.38
C MET A 195 18.01 4.01 27.83
N LYS A 196 17.67 2.75 28.14
CA LYS A 196 17.96 2.14 29.45
C LYS A 196 19.45 1.90 29.67
N SER A 197 20.19 1.43 28.66
CA SER A 197 21.64 1.21 28.79
C SER A 197 22.40 2.53 28.95
N GLU A 198 22.00 3.57 28.22
CA GLU A 198 22.59 4.92 28.38
C GLU A 198 22.37 5.50 29.78
N THR A 199 21.22 5.22 30.41
CA THR A 199 20.91 5.69 31.78
C THR A 199 21.72 4.94 32.86
N THR A 200 22.07 3.68 32.63
CA THR A 200 22.93 2.91 33.55
C THR A 200 24.40 3.32 33.46
N GLU A 201 24.91 3.62 32.25
CA GLU A 201 26.29 4.10 32.07
C GLU A 201 26.53 5.51 32.65
N THR A 202 25.50 6.37 32.68
CA THR A 202 25.60 7.70 33.32
C THR A 202 25.68 7.63 34.84
N ASN A 203 24.98 6.68 35.47
CA ASN A 203 25.04 6.50 36.94
C ASN A 203 26.35 5.85 37.43
N GLU A 204 27.02 5.04 36.59
CA GLU A 204 28.33 4.45 36.94
C GLU A 204 29.46 5.48 36.82
N THR A 205 29.41 6.36 35.81
CA THR A 205 30.42 7.42 35.63
C THR A 205 30.33 8.54 36.67
N GLU A 206 29.16 8.88 37.18
CA GLU A 206 29.03 9.87 38.26
C GLU A 206 29.55 9.34 39.61
N ASN A 207 29.40 8.04 39.90
CA ASN A 207 29.89 7.44 41.15
C ASN A 207 31.42 7.25 41.20
N GLU A 208 32.09 7.09 40.05
CA GLU A 208 33.56 6.99 40.00
C GLU A 208 34.28 8.34 40.16
N THR A 209 33.60 9.47 39.92
CA THR A 209 34.17 10.82 40.14
C THR A 209 34.05 11.36 41.57
N THR A 210 33.33 10.68 42.46
CA THR A 210 33.07 11.12 43.85
C THR A 210 33.76 10.29 44.94
N ASN A 211 34.63 9.33 44.60
CA ASN A 211 35.44 8.57 45.57
C ASN A 211 36.92 8.94 45.53
#